data_AF-A0A838JQH7-F1
#
_entry.id   AF-A0A838JQH7-F1
#
_cell.length_a   1.000
_cell.length_b   1.000
_cell.length_c   1.000
_cell.angle_alpha   90.00
_cell.angle_beta   90.00
_cell.angle_gamma   90.00
#
_symmetry.space_group_name_H-M   'P 1'
#
loop_
_entity.id
_entity.type
_entity.pdbx_description
1 polymer ?
#
loop_
_entity_poly.entity_id
_entity_poly.type
_entity_poly.pdbx_seq_one_letter_code
_entity_poly.pdbx_strand_id
1 'polypeptide(L)'
;MRGTVGETLERLILLQIGAAAATRDKVQEIVDSLVEQGRVEREEGRTVVDDVMTRARERSTGARSLVDASVQQGLRRTGLPTREDQEDLVFRIEQLEHRVRMLEDRPAAPPPPAGEPELPPEPGEAPETPPGL
;
A
#
# COMPACT_ATOMS: atom_id res chain seq x y z
N MET A 1 3.49 -22.05 29.39
CA MET A 1 4.06 -21.99 28.02
C MET A 1 5.24 -21.00 27.99
N ARG A 2 6.43 -21.37 28.46
CA ARG A 2 7.61 -20.45 28.54
C ARG A 2 8.89 -20.98 27.86
N GLY A 3 8.82 -22.09 27.11
CA GLY A 3 9.97 -22.67 26.40
C GLY A 3 10.09 -22.32 24.91
N THR A 4 8.99 -21.90 24.27
CA THR A 4 8.93 -21.82 22.80
C THR A 4 9.68 -20.65 22.19
N VAL A 5 9.90 -19.55 22.92
CA VAL A 5 10.57 -18.35 22.39
C VAL A 5 12.09 -18.52 22.34
N GLY A 6 12.67 -19.24 23.31
CA GLY A 6 14.11 -19.54 23.31
C GLY A 6 14.48 -20.51 22.20
N GLU A 7 13.69 -21.58 22.05
CA GLU A 7 13.91 -22.60 21.01
C GLU A 7 13.74 -22.05 19.58
N THR A 8 12.80 -21.12 19.35
CA THR A 8 12.64 -20.50 18.02
C THR A 8 13.78 -19.56 17.68
N LEU A 9 14.30 -18.81 18.66
CA LEU A 9 15.45 -17.94 18.47
C LEU A 9 16.72 -18.75 18.15
N GLU A 10 16.96 -19.83 18.87
CA GLU A 10 18.11 -20.71 18.64
C GLU A 10 18.05 -21.36 17.25
N ARG A 11 16.86 -21.81 16.82
CA ARG A 11 16.64 -22.32 15.46
C ARG A 11 16.81 -21.24 14.39
N LEU A 12 16.38 -20.00 14.65
CA LEU A 12 16.58 -18.86 13.74
C LEU A 12 18.06 -18.55 13.55
N ILE A 13 18.85 -18.57 14.63
CA ILE A 13 20.30 -18.33 14.58
C ILE A 13 21.00 -19.45 13.80
N LEU A 14 20.66 -20.72 14.09
CA LEU A 14 21.21 -21.87 13.36
C LEU A 14 20.83 -21.83 11.87
N LEU A 15 19.59 -21.42 11.55
CA LEU A 15 19.14 -21.25 10.17
C LEU A 15 19.91 -20.12 9.48
N GLN A 16 20.19 -19.01 10.17
CA GLN A 16 21.02 -17.91 9.66
C GLN A 16 22.44 -18.39 9.37
N ILE A 17 23.06 -19.13 10.30
CA ILE A 17 24.39 -19.69 10.12
C ILE A 17 24.41 -20.69 8.96
N GLY A 18 23.41 -21.57 8.89
CA GLY A 18 23.27 -22.54 7.80
C GLY A 18 23.02 -21.87 6.43
N ALA A 19 22.21 -20.82 6.38
CA ALA A 19 21.94 -20.05 5.17
C ALA A 19 23.16 -19.25 4.70
N ALA A 20 23.94 -18.68 5.63
CA ALA A 20 25.19 -17.99 5.32
C ALA A 20 26.30 -18.97 4.89
N ALA A 21 26.31 -20.18 5.44
CA ALA A 21 27.24 -21.24 5.06
C ALA A 21 26.88 -21.91 3.72
N ALA A 22 25.63 -21.85 3.28
CA ALA A 22 25.16 -22.46 2.03
C ALA A 22 25.52 -21.61 0.78
N THR A 23 26.81 -21.32 0.61
CA THR A 23 27.33 -20.68 -0.60
C THR A 23 27.66 -21.71 -1.67
N ARG A 24 27.82 -21.25 -2.93
CA ARG A 24 28.24 -22.12 -4.04
C ARG A 24 29.53 -22.87 -3.73
N ASP A 25 30.50 -22.17 -3.16
CA ASP A 25 31.80 -22.75 -2.80
C ASP A 25 31.65 -23.85 -1.75
N LYS A 26 30.76 -23.66 -0.76
CA LYS A 26 30.58 -24.65 0.30
C LYS A 26 29.79 -25.87 -0.15
N VAL A 27 28.81 -25.68 -1.03
CA VAL A 27 28.10 -26.78 -1.69
C VAL A 27 29.06 -27.56 -2.60
N GLN A 28 29.93 -26.86 -3.32
CA GLN A 28 30.96 -27.47 -4.16
C GLN A 28 31.95 -28.30 -3.32
N GLU A 29 32.42 -27.78 -2.19
CA GLU A 29 33.32 -28.50 -1.27
C GLU A 29 32.70 -29.81 -0.75
N ILE A 30 31.42 -29.79 -0.40
CA ILE A 30 30.70 -31.00 0.05
C ILE A 30 30.61 -32.01 -1.10
N VAL A 31 30.31 -31.56 -2.31
CA VAL A 31 30.22 -32.44 -3.48
C VAL A 31 31.58 -33.00 -3.88
N ASP A 32 32.64 -32.18 -3.87
CA ASP A 32 34.00 -32.61 -4.15
C ASP A 32 34.45 -33.67 -3.15
N SER A 33 34.11 -33.52 -1.86
CA SER A 33 34.37 -34.56 -0.85
C SER A 33 33.66 -35.90 -1.15
N LEU A 34 32.45 -35.85 -1.71
CA LEU A 34 31.70 -37.05 -2.10
C LEU A 34 32.31 -37.72 -3.34
N VAL A 35 32.87 -36.93 -4.26
CA VAL A 35 33.60 -37.43 -5.43
C VAL A 35 34.92 -38.09 -5.00
N GLU A 36 35.68 -37.46 -4.10
CA GLU A 36 36.92 -38.03 -3.54
C GLU A 36 36.69 -39.35 -2.81
N GLN A 37 35.56 -39.47 -2.10
CA GLN A 37 35.14 -40.71 -1.46
C GLN A 37 34.60 -41.76 -2.44
N GLY A 38 34.56 -41.47 -3.74
CA GLY A 38 34.03 -42.36 -4.78
C GLY A 38 32.52 -42.59 -4.68
N ARG A 39 31.79 -41.73 -3.96
CA ARG A 39 30.33 -41.85 -3.76
C ARG A 39 29.53 -41.21 -4.88
N VAL A 40 30.15 -40.32 -5.64
CA VAL A 40 29.54 -39.56 -6.74
C VAL A 40 30.56 -39.45 -7.86
N GLU A 41 30.13 -39.56 -9.12
CA GLU A 41 31.02 -39.27 -10.25
C GLU A 41 31.25 -37.77 -10.42
N ARG A 42 32.43 -37.39 -10.94
CA ARG A 42 32.83 -36.00 -11.09
C ARG A 42 31.87 -35.19 -12.00
N GLU A 43 31.26 -35.84 -12.99
CA GLU A 43 30.22 -35.21 -13.84
C GLU A 43 28.90 -35.04 -13.10
N GLU A 44 28.43 -36.06 -12.38
CA GLU A 44 27.19 -35.97 -11.58
C GLU A 44 27.30 -34.90 -10.49
N GLY A 45 28.46 -34.78 -9.84
CA GLY A 45 28.69 -33.78 -8.80
C GLY A 45 28.44 -32.36 -9.30
N ARG A 46 28.96 -32.00 -10.48
CA ARG A 46 28.73 -30.67 -11.08
C ARG A 46 27.25 -30.39 -11.30
N THR A 47 26.52 -31.38 -11.81
CA THR A 47 25.07 -31.28 -12.03
C THR A 47 24.34 -31.06 -10.71
N VAL A 48 24.71 -31.77 -9.64
CA VAL A 48 24.12 -31.59 -8.31
C VAL A 48 24.32 -30.18 -7.77
N VAL A 49 25.52 -29.61 -7.91
CA VAL A 49 25.80 -28.23 -7.47
C VAL A 49 24.90 -27.25 -8.22
N ASP A 50 24.79 -27.38 -9.55
CA ASP A 50 23.98 -26.48 -10.36
C ASP A 50 22.47 -26.62 -10.11
N ASP A 51 21.98 -27.83 -9.89
CA ASP A 51 20.58 -28.08 -9.51
C ASP A 51 20.23 -27.44 -8.17
N VAL A 52 21.09 -27.59 -7.16
CA VAL A 52 20.90 -26.96 -5.85
C VAL A 52 20.86 -25.45 -5.97
N MET A 53 21.79 -24.87 -6.74
CA MET A 53 21.86 -23.42 -6.96
C MET A 53 20.65 -22.89 -7.72
N THR A 54 20.19 -23.61 -8.74
CA THR A 54 19.02 -23.24 -9.54
C THR A 54 17.75 -23.27 -8.70
N ARG A 55 17.52 -24.37 -7.95
CA ARG A 55 16.37 -24.49 -7.04
C ARG A 55 16.40 -23.42 -5.94
N ALA A 56 17.59 -23.08 -5.42
CA ALA A 56 17.72 -22.01 -4.44
C ALA A 56 17.28 -20.65 -5.01
N ARG A 57 17.67 -20.33 -6.26
CA ARG A 57 17.26 -19.09 -6.94
C ARG A 57 15.76 -19.04 -7.19
N GLU A 58 15.17 -20.12 -7.69
CA GLU A 58 13.72 -20.22 -7.92
C GLU A 58 12.94 -20.00 -6.61
N ARG A 59 13.33 -20.70 -5.53
CA ARG A 59 12.72 -20.54 -4.21
C ARG A 59 12.89 -19.14 -3.65
N SER A 60 14.06 -18.51 -3.83
CA SER A 60 14.30 -17.15 -3.35
C SER A 60 13.41 -16.11 -4.04
N THR A 61 13.12 -16.30 -5.33
CA THR A 61 12.28 -15.40 -6.12
C THR A 61 10.82 -15.53 -5.70
N GLY A 62 10.31 -16.76 -5.56
CA GLY A 62 8.96 -17.01 -5.06
C GLY A 62 8.77 -16.53 -3.62
N ALA A 63 9.76 -16.76 -2.74
CA ALA A 63 9.73 -16.29 -1.36
C ALA A 63 9.70 -14.75 -1.27
N ARG A 64 10.49 -14.04 -2.09
CA ARG A 64 10.46 -12.57 -2.15
C ARG A 64 9.08 -12.04 -2.53
N SER A 65 8.45 -12.59 -3.56
CA SER A 65 7.12 -12.16 -3.99
C SER A 65 6.07 -12.35 -2.89
N LEU A 66 6.10 -13.48 -2.18
CA LEU A 66 5.17 -13.75 -1.07
C LEU A 66 5.42 -12.83 0.13
N VAL A 67 6.68 -12.55 0.44
CA VAL A 67 7.06 -11.61 1.50
C VAL A 67 6.60 -10.20 1.13
N ASP A 68 6.87 -9.72 -0.08
CA ASP A 68 6.44 -8.39 -0.52
C ASP A 68 4.91 -8.24 -0.48
N ALA A 69 4.16 -9.24 -0.93
CA ALA A 69 2.70 -9.23 -0.87
C ALA A 69 2.20 -9.21 0.58
N SER A 70 2.82 -10.02 1.46
CA SER A 70 2.45 -10.10 2.88
C SER A 70 2.82 -8.82 3.64
N VAL A 71 3.96 -8.22 3.32
CA VAL A 71 4.44 -6.96 3.88
C VAL A 71 3.54 -5.81 3.42
N GLN A 72 3.23 -5.70 2.12
CA GLN A 72 2.27 -4.69 1.64
C GLN A 72 0.89 -4.85 2.31
N GLN A 73 0.39 -6.08 2.42
CA GLN A 73 -0.91 -6.33 3.08
C GLN A 73 -0.86 -6.02 4.58
N GLY A 74 0.26 -6.32 5.24
CA GLY A 74 0.52 -5.99 6.64
C GLY A 74 0.57 -4.47 6.86
N LEU A 75 1.32 -3.74 6.04
CA LEU A 75 1.44 -2.28 6.11
C LEU A 75 0.08 -1.59 5.96
N ARG A 76 -0.71 -2.02 4.96
CA ARG A 76 -2.10 -1.53 4.76
C ARG A 76 -2.99 -1.80 5.98
N ARG A 77 -2.81 -2.93 6.68
CA ARG A 77 -3.57 -3.27 7.89
C ARG A 77 -3.12 -2.52 9.15
N THR A 78 -1.85 -2.15 9.24
CA THR A 78 -1.30 -1.39 10.39
C THR A 78 -1.58 0.11 10.32
N GLY A 79 -2.28 0.59 9.28
CA GLY A 79 -2.59 2.00 9.11
C GLY A 79 -1.37 2.85 8.73
N LEU A 80 -0.30 2.23 8.25
CA LEU A 80 0.87 2.94 7.74
C LEU A 80 0.58 3.32 6.28
N PRO A 81 0.45 4.63 5.96
CA PRO A 81 0.18 5.07 4.61
C PRO A 81 1.36 4.71 3.70
N THR A 82 1.04 4.14 2.54
CA THR A 82 2.00 3.84 1.49
C THR A 82 2.33 5.12 0.70
N ARG A 83 3.37 5.07 -0.15
CA ARG A 83 3.68 6.19 -1.06
C ARG A 83 2.50 6.54 -1.99
N GLU A 84 1.78 5.52 -2.44
CA GLU A 84 0.59 5.66 -3.28
C GLU A 84 -0.51 6.43 -2.54
N ASP A 85 -0.77 6.09 -1.26
CA ASP A 85 -1.73 6.82 -0.43
C ASP A 85 -1.31 8.29 -0.22
N GLN A 86 0.00 8.57 -0.17
CA GLN A 86 0.52 9.92 -0.06
C GLN A 86 0.30 10.73 -1.35
N GLU A 87 0.57 10.14 -2.51
CA GLU A 87 0.34 10.76 -3.82
C GLU A 87 -1.16 11.08 -4.03
N ASP A 88 -2.04 10.14 -3.68
CA ASP A 88 -3.49 10.35 -3.72
C ASP A 88 -3.94 11.51 -2.82
N LEU A 89 -3.37 11.61 -1.61
CA LEU A 89 -3.67 12.73 -0.70
C LEU A 89 -3.19 14.07 -1.25
N VAL A 90 -1.99 14.13 -1.84
CA VAL A 90 -1.46 15.35 -2.47
C VAL A 90 -2.39 15.81 -3.60
N PHE A 91 -2.79 14.90 -4.48
CA PHE A 91 -3.70 15.23 -5.58
C PHE A 91 -5.07 15.73 -5.10
N ARG A 92 -5.59 15.16 -4.00
CA ARG A 92 -6.84 15.64 -3.39
C ARG A 92 -6.70 17.03 -2.78
N ILE A 93 -5.54 17.34 -2.19
CA ILE A 93 -5.23 18.66 -1.64
C ILE A 93 -5.17 19.70 -2.76
N GLU A 94 -4.46 19.42 -3.85
CA GLU A 94 -4.36 20.34 -4.99
C GLU A 94 -5.74 20.68 -5.59
N GLN A 95 -6.62 19.68 -5.73
CA GLN A 95 -8.00 19.91 -6.18
C GLN A 95 -8.82 20.75 -5.20
N LEU A 96 -8.63 20.54 -3.89
CA LEU A 96 -9.29 21.35 -2.87
C LEU A 96 -8.80 22.80 -2.92
N GLU A 97 -7.48 23.02 -3.04
CA GLU A 97 -6.89 24.35 -3.18
C GLU A 97 -7.42 25.06 -4.44
N HIS A 98 -7.52 24.35 -5.57
CA HIS A 98 -8.08 24.91 -6.80
C HIS A 98 -9.55 25.31 -6.63
N ARG A 99 -10.36 24.46 -5.99
CA ARG A 99 -11.78 24.77 -5.71
C ARG A 99 -11.95 25.94 -4.75
N VAL A 100 -11.08 26.05 -3.75
CA VAL A 100 -11.08 27.17 -2.81
C VAL A 100 -10.76 28.46 -3.55
N ARG A 101 -9.72 28.50 -4.40
CA ARG A 101 -9.42 29.67 -5.24
C ARG A 101 -10.60 30.07 -6.12
N MET A 102 -11.24 29.12 -6.80
CA MET A 102 -12.42 29.40 -7.63
C MET A 102 -13.61 30.01 -6.84
N LEU A 103 -13.70 29.72 -5.55
CA LEU A 103 -14.73 30.31 -4.67
C LEU A 103 -14.31 31.68 -4.12
N GLU A 104 -13.02 31.87 -3.82
CA GLU A 104 -12.46 33.15 -3.39
C GLU A 104 -12.46 34.18 -4.54
N ASP A 105 -12.18 33.73 -5.76
CA ASP A 105 -12.19 34.55 -6.99
C ASP A 105 -13.60 34.80 -7.51
N ARG A 106 -14.65 34.24 -6.90
CA ARG A 106 -16.03 34.61 -7.22
C ARG A 106 -16.25 36.04 -6.73
N PRO A 107 -16.40 37.03 -7.62
CA PRO A 107 -16.73 38.37 -7.18
C PRO A 107 -18.07 38.29 -6.45
N ALA A 108 -18.16 38.96 -5.30
CA ALA A 108 -19.41 39.20 -4.60
C ALA A 108 -20.48 39.51 -5.64
N ALA A 109 -21.56 38.72 -5.63
CA ALA A 109 -22.66 38.88 -6.57
C ALA A 109 -22.98 40.37 -6.70
N PRO A 110 -23.11 40.91 -7.93
CA PRO A 110 -23.44 42.32 -8.09
C PRO A 110 -24.66 42.60 -7.22
N PRO A 111 -24.66 43.70 -6.43
CA PRO A 111 -25.77 43.99 -5.54
C PRO A 111 -27.07 43.92 -6.34
N PRO A 112 -28.14 43.31 -5.79
CA PRO A 112 -29.43 43.28 -6.47
C PRO A 112 -29.78 44.70 -6.93
N PRO A 113 -30.31 44.89 -8.14
CA PRO A 113 -30.58 46.22 -8.67
C PRO A 113 -31.43 46.98 -7.64
N ALA A 114 -30.86 48.05 -7.11
CA ALA A 114 -31.59 48.96 -6.25
C ALA A 114 -32.73 49.57 -7.07
N GLY A 115 -33.96 49.22 -6.70
CA GLY A 115 -35.18 49.75 -7.31
C GLY A 115 -35.85 48.80 -8.28
N GLU A 116 -36.46 47.73 -7.77
CA GLU A 116 -37.80 47.44 -8.27
C GLU A 116 -38.70 48.54 -7.71
N PRO A 117 -39.31 49.41 -8.54
CA PRO A 117 -40.33 50.32 -8.06
C PRO A 117 -41.47 49.45 -7.53
N GLU A 118 -41.65 49.49 -6.21
CA GLU A 118 -42.83 48.97 -5.52
C GLU A 118 -44.06 49.53 -6.24
N LEU A 119 -44.81 48.65 -6.93
CA LEU A 119 -46.02 49.04 -7.63
C LEU A 119 -46.95 49.74 -6.63
N PRO A 120 -47.55 50.89 -6.99
CA PRO A 120 -48.50 51.56 -6.10
C PRO A 120 -49.69 50.63 -5.82
N PRO A 121 -50.27 50.68 -4.60
CA PRO A 121 -51.45 49.87 -4.28
C PRO A 121 -52.62 50.26 -5.20
N GLU A 122 -53.23 49.24 -5.82
CA GLU A 122 -54.47 49.34 -6.58
C GLU A 122 -55.56 50.05 -5.74
N PRO A 123 -56.21 51.12 -6.25
CA PRO A 123 -57.22 51.82 -5.49
C PRO A 123 -58.59 51.13 -5.61
N GLY A 124 -59.07 50.61 -4.49
CA GLY A 124 -60.51 50.48 -4.22
C GLY A 124 -61.09 49.08 -4.25
N GLU A 125 -61.04 48.41 -3.10
CA GLU A 125 -62.11 47.48 -2.72
C GLU A 125 -62.71 48.03 -1.41
N ALA A 126 -63.85 48.71 -1.55
CA ALA A 126 -64.59 49.28 -0.43
C ALA A 126 -65.15 48.17 0.48
N PRO A 127 -65.25 48.38 1.80
CA PRO A 127 -65.80 47.38 2.70
C PRO A 127 -67.32 47.29 2.52
N GLU A 128 -67.81 46.18 1.96
CA GLU A 128 -69.24 45.87 2.01
C GLU A 128 -69.64 45.59 3.48
N THR A 129 -70.56 46.41 3.97
CA THR A 129 -71.13 46.34 5.32
C THR A 129 -72.04 45.10 5.42
N PRO A 130 -71.99 44.32 6.51
CA PRO A 130 -72.92 43.21 6.69
C PRO A 130 -74.36 43.73 6.89
N PRO A 131 -75.38 43.14 6.25
CA PRO A 131 -76.76 43.55 6.47
C PRO A 131 -77.23 43.07 7.85
N GLY A 132 -77.72 44.01 8.66
CA GLY A 132 -78.39 43.70 9.92
C GLY A 132 -79.83 43.24 9.69
N LEU A 133 -80.20 42.16 10.38
CA LEU A 133 -81.44 41.99 11.14
C LEU A 133 -81.11 41.21 12.42
#